data_AF-A0AAP0H4G3-F1
#
_entry.id   AF-A0AAP0H4G3-F1
#
_cell.length_a   1.000
_cell.length_b   1.000
_cell.length_c   1.000
_cell.angle_alpha   90.00
_cell.angle_beta   90.00
_cell.angle_gamma   90.00
#
_symmetry.space_group_name_H-M   'P 1'
#
loop_
_entity.id
_entity.type
_entity.pdbx_description
1 polymer ?
#
loop_
_entity_poly.entity_id
_entity_poly.type
_entity_poly.pdbx_seq_one_letter_code
_entity_poly.pdbx_strand_id
1 'polypeptide(L)'
;MDSVPLIIPLLEKEYRGTTRKLNDINQELSNLDEIKLKEKGRAFHDLFLTKLSLLLKGTVVAPPDKFGETLQDERVNGGALIGIDGSQFPLKLIPNAGMRLYGGAQYHRAMAEFRFVVGGIKCPPITREEIVNACGVEDIHDGTNYSRTACVIAVAKARDTFEPFLHQVLFILLFIFCSFFFFVSLILSYCVQLGGRLIYILKRLLPISVYLLQKEGEFLSGHEVFLRRVSSAFNNFAESTERSCHEKCMEDLISTTRYVTWSLHSKNRAGLRQFLDSFGGAEQPGNGGTDVSTSLQNTETRLADLLDSTLWNRRLAPSSERIVYALVQQIFHGIREYFLASTELKFNCFFLMPVVDKLPALLREDLESAFGDDLDNVFDITNLRHSLGQRKRETEIEMKRIQRLKDKFRKIHEHLSLHQVQPGP
;
A
#
# COMPACT_ATOMS: atom_id res chain seq x y z
N MET A 1 43.91 -18.16 56.50
CA MET A 1 43.26 -16.89 56.92
C MET A 1 43.64 -15.73 55.99
N ASP A 2 44.30 -16.03 54.86
CA ASP A 2 44.90 -15.06 53.92
C ASP A 2 43.91 -14.45 52.92
N SER A 3 42.65 -14.88 52.99
CA SER A 3 41.58 -14.49 52.06
C SER A 3 40.89 -13.16 52.43
N VAL A 4 40.98 -12.73 53.69
CA VAL A 4 40.28 -11.54 54.20
C VAL A 4 40.69 -10.23 53.49
N PRO A 5 41.99 -9.98 53.22
CA PRO A 5 42.42 -8.80 52.46
C PRO A 5 41.92 -8.79 51.01
N LEU A 6 41.65 -9.95 50.42
CA LEU A 6 41.14 -10.08 49.04
C LEU A 6 39.63 -9.87 48.93
N ILE A 7 38.88 -10.09 50.02
CA ILE A 7 37.41 -9.97 50.06
C ILE A 7 36.97 -8.51 50.16
N ILE A 8 37.71 -7.65 50.88
CA ILE A 8 37.35 -6.24 51.08
C ILE A 8 37.25 -5.49 49.73
N PRO A 9 38.22 -5.57 48.80
CA PRO A 9 38.13 -4.93 47.49
C PRO A 9 36.97 -5.44 46.63
N LEU A 10 36.62 -6.73 46.75
CA LEU A 10 35.49 -7.32 46.03
C LEU A 10 34.15 -6.75 46.52
N LEU A 11 33.96 -6.68 47.85
CA LEU A 11 32.78 -6.06 48.46
C LEU A 11 32.70 -4.57 48.12
N GLU A 12 33.85 -3.90 47.98
CA GLU A 12 33.90 -2.48 47.61
C GLU A 12 33.53 -2.25 46.14
N LYS A 13 33.96 -3.14 45.25
CA LYS A 13 33.53 -3.17 43.84
C LYS A 13 32.03 -3.43 43.73
N GLU A 14 31.52 -4.41 44.48
CA GLU A 14 30.11 -4.77 44.49
C GLU A 14 29.25 -3.64 45.06
N TYR A 15 29.67 -3.02 46.17
CA TYR A 15 29.02 -1.85 46.74
C TYR A 15 28.93 -0.71 45.73
N ARG A 16 30.04 -0.36 45.06
CA ARG A 16 30.02 0.67 44.00
C ARG A 16 29.09 0.30 42.85
N GLY A 17 29.05 -0.98 42.45
CA GLY A 17 28.13 -1.48 41.43
C GLY A 17 26.66 -1.30 41.83
N THR A 18 26.31 -1.67 43.05
CA THR A 18 24.94 -1.53 43.59
C THR A 18 24.56 -0.06 43.79
N THR A 19 25.49 0.80 44.23
CA THR A 19 25.25 2.25 44.31
C THR A 19 24.98 2.87 42.94
N ARG A 20 25.71 2.47 41.89
CA ARG A 20 25.43 2.92 40.52
C ARG A 20 24.03 2.49 40.08
N LYS A 21 23.69 1.21 40.23
CA LYS A 21 22.34 0.69 39.92
C LYS A 21 21.24 1.46 40.67
N LEU A 22 21.45 1.78 41.94
CA LEU A 22 20.48 2.54 42.73
C LEU A 22 20.32 3.98 42.22
N ASN A 23 21.43 4.63 41.85
CA ASN A 23 21.40 5.95 41.23
C ASN A 23 20.68 5.93 39.88
N ASP A 24 20.92 4.90 39.06
CA ASP A 24 20.25 4.72 37.76
C ASP A 24 18.72 4.57 37.95
N ILE A 25 18.28 3.74 38.93
CA ILE A 25 16.85 3.58 39.26
C ILE A 25 16.25 4.89 39.77
N ASN A 26 16.98 5.64 40.60
CA ASN A 26 16.51 6.95 41.08
C ASN A 26 16.37 7.96 39.93
N GLN A 27 17.32 7.96 39.00
CA GLN A 27 17.25 8.80 37.81
C GLN A 27 16.08 8.40 36.90
N GLU A 28 15.85 7.10 36.71
CA GLU A 28 14.71 6.56 35.97
C GLU A 28 13.37 6.99 36.60
N LEU A 29 13.24 6.87 37.93
CA LEU A 29 12.08 7.36 38.67
C LEU A 29 11.88 8.89 38.54
N SER A 30 12.96 9.67 38.51
CA SER A 30 12.90 11.13 38.29
C SER A 30 12.54 11.52 36.86
N ASN A 31 12.68 10.58 35.93
CA ASN A 31 12.35 10.74 34.52
C ASN A 31 10.90 10.33 34.20
N LEU A 32 10.17 9.77 35.17
CA LEU A 32 8.72 9.54 35.10
C LEU A 32 7.89 10.81 35.40
N ASP A 33 8.53 11.98 35.36
CA ASP A 33 7.85 13.26 35.46
C ASP A 33 6.97 13.49 34.22
N GLU A 34 5.77 14.05 34.42
CA GLU A 34 4.78 14.21 33.35
C GLU A 34 5.29 15.05 32.19
N ILE A 35 6.00 16.15 32.49
CA ILE A 35 6.53 17.06 31.46
C ILE A 35 7.57 16.34 30.62
N LYS A 36 8.51 15.64 31.28
CA LYS A 36 9.57 14.87 30.61
C LYS A 36 9.01 13.73 29.76
N LEU A 37 7.97 13.04 30.22
CA LEU A 37 7.33 11.96 29.46
C LEU A 37 6.64 12.49 28.20
N LYS A 38 5.94 13.63 28.29
CA LYS A 38 5.36 14.29 27.11
C LYS A 38 6.43 14.72 26.12
N GLU A 39 7.53 15.31 26.59
CA GLU A 39 8.67 15.68 25.73
C GLU A 39 9.30 14.48 25.03
N LYS A 40 9.53 13.39 25.76
CA LYS A 40 10.02 12.12 25.19
C LYS A 40 9.08 11.54 24.14
N GLY A 41 7.78 11.56 24.41
CA GLY A 41 6.78 11.09 23.45
C GLY A 41 6.74 11.93 22.17
N ARG A 42 6.83 13.27 22.29
CA ARG A 42 6.94 14.18 21.13
C ARG A 42 8.23 13.95 20.33
N ALA A 43 9.37 13.82 21.01
CA ALA A 43 10.66 13.55 20.35
C ALA A 43 10.63 12.22 19.59
N PHE A 44 10.09 11.17 20.21
CA PHE A 44 9.88 9.88 19.56
C PHE A 44 9.00 10.03 18.32
N HIS A 45 7.88 10.74 18.42
CA HIS A 45 6.96 10.97 17.31
C HIS A 45 7.66 11.64 16.12
N ASP A 46 8.39 12.72 16.35
CA ASP A 46 9.06 13.46 15.27
C ASP A 46 10.18 12.64 14.61
N LEU A 47 10.93 11.88 15.41
CA LEU A 47 11.97 11.01 14.87
C LEU A 47 11.38 9.82 14.12
N PHE A 48 10.30 9.21 14.65
CA PHE A 48 9.55 8.14 13.98
C PHE A 48 9.08 8.57 12.59
N LEU A 49 8.44 9.74 12.49
CA LEU A 49 7.99 10.30 11.21
C LEU A 49 9.15 10.58 10.25
N THR A 50 10.29 11.04 10.77
CA THR A 50 11.50 11.24 9.97
C THR A 50 11.97 9.93 9.36
N LYS A 51 12.03 8.84 10.13
CA LYS A 51 12.40 7.51 9.61
C LYS A 51 11.38 6.98 8.61
N LEU A 52 10.09 7.17 8.89
CA LEU A 52 9.02 6.77 7.99
C LEU A 52 9.14 7.46 6.62
N SER A 53 9.40 8.78 6.61
CA SER A 53 9.60 9.56 5.38
C SER A 53 10.80 9.06 4.57
N LEU A 54 11.90 8.70 5.24
CA LEU A 54 13.10 8.15 4.59
C LEU A 54 12.82 6.80 3.90
N LEU A 55 12.02 5.93 4.54
CA LEU A 55 11.63 4.64 3.98
C LEU A 55 10.68 4.79 2.78
N LEU A 56 9.78 5.77 2.82
CA LEU A 56 8.88 6.08 1.70
C LEU A 56 9.62 6.68 0.49
N LYS A 57 10.62 7.54 0.72
CA LYS A 57 11.44 8.13 -0.35
C LYS A 57 12.40 7.13 -1.02
N GLY A 58 12.52 5.90 -0.50
CA GLY A 58 13.37 4.86 -1.08
C GLY A 58 14.85 4.97 -0.70
N THR A 59 15.16 5.47 0.49
CA THR A 59 16.55 5.55 0.97
C THR A 59 17.06 4.21 1.55
N VAL A 60 18.37 3.97 1.43
CA VAL A 60 19.04 2.75 1.92
C VAL A 60 19.38 2.87 3.41
N VAL A 61 18.36 3.11 4.25
CA VAL A 61 18.52 3.27 5.70
C VAL A 61 18.40 1.96 6.48
N ALA A 62 17.66 0.98 5.95
CA ALA A 62 17.44 -0.31 6.57
C ALA A 62 18.10 -1.44 5.76
N PRO A 63 18.65 -2.49 6.40
CA PRO A 63 19.28 -3.60 5.70
C PRO A 63 18.24 -4.40 4.89
N PRO A 64 18.39 -4.51 3.54
CA PRO A 64 17.46 -5.26 2.69
C PRO A 64 17.40 -6.75 3.03
N ASP A 65 18.49 -7.33 3.55
CA ASP A 65 18.52 -8.75 3.93
C ASP A 65 17.58 -9.08 5.10
N LYS A 66 17.29 -8.09 5.95
CA LYS A 66 16.43 -8.25 7.13
C LYS A 66 14.98 -7.85 6.85
N PHE A 67 14.77 -6.77 6.10
CA PHE A 67 13.44 -6.17 5.92
C PHE A 67 12.95 -6.16 4.48
N GLY A 68 13.82 -6.45 3.52
CA GLY A 68 13.43 -6.47 2.12
C GLY A 68 12.78 -7.79 1.74
N GLU A 69 11.68 -7.68 0.99
CA GLU A 69 10.91 -8.82 0.47
C GLU A 69 11.05 -8.90 -1.04
N THR A 70 11.07 -10.13 -1.55
CA THR A 70 10.90 -10.39 -2.98
C THR A 70 9.43 -10.28 -3.36
N LEU A 71 9.13 -10.22 -4.66
CA LEU A 71 7.74 -10.21 -5.12
C LEU A 71 6.96 -11.47 -4.66
N GLN A 72 7.65 -12.61 -4.54
CA GLN A 72 7.02 -13.84 -4.05
C GLN A 72 6.63 -13.72 -2.57
N ASP A 73 7.52 -13.17 -1.74
CA ASP A 73 7.25 -12.95 -0.31
C ASP A 73 6.07 -11.99 -0.14
N GLU A 74 6.05 -10.91 -0.93
CA GLU A 74 4.92 -9.98 -0.97
C GLU A 74 3.63 -10.73 -1.27
N ARG A 75 3.56 -11.48 -2.38
CA ARG A 75 2.38 -12.25 -2.79
C ARG A 75 1.83 -13.17 -1.70
N VAL A 76 2.72 -13.84 -0.97
CA VAL A 76 2.34 -14.72 0.14
C VAL A 76 1.79 -13.93 1.33
N ASN A 77 2.46 -12.85 1.72
CA ASN A 77 2.14 -12.17 2.97
C ASN A 77 1.08 -11.06 2.85
N GLY A 78 1.06 -10.35 1.72
CA GLY A 78 0.16 -9.22 1.45
C GLY A 78 -0.93 -9.52 0.40
N GLY A 79 -1.04 -10.76 -0.08
CA GLY A 79 -2.05 -11.23 -1.05
C GLY A 79 -1.72 -11.00 -2.52
N ALA A 80 -1.67 -12.06 -3.35
CA ALA A 80 -1.33 -11.96 -4.78
C ALA A 80 -2.38 -11.21 -5.62
N LEU A 81 -1.94 -10.56 -6.70
CA LEU A 81 -2.82 -10.13 -7.78
C LEU A 81 -3.18 -11.36 -8.63
N ILE A 82 -4.38 -11.90 -8.43
CA ILE A 82 -4.81 -13.17 -9.02
C ILE A 82 -5.68 -12.89 -10.25
N GLY A 83 -5.36 -13.58 -11.35
CA GLY A 83 -6.12 -13.55 -12.57
C GLY A 83 -7.52 -14.14 -12.42
N ILE A 84 -8.34 -13.94 -13.44
CA ILE A 84 -9.71 -14.43 -13.56
C ILE A 84 -9.79 -15.96 -13.44
N ASP A 85 -8.76 -16.62 -13.96
CA ASP A 85 -8.57 -18.06 -14.00
C ASP A 85 -7.96 -18.62 -12.70
N GLY A 86 -7.80 -17.79 -11.66
CA GLY A 86 -7.11 -18.16 -10.43
C GLY A 86 -5.59 -18.26 -10.60
N SER A 87 -5.04 -17.95 -11.78
CA SER A 87 -3.61 -18.07 -12.03
C SER A 87 -2.84 -16.85 -11.54
N GLN A 88 -1.64 -17.08 -11.03
CA GLN A 88 -0.70 -16.01 -10.71
C GLN A 88 0.11 -15.63 -11.95
N PHE A 89 0.25 -14.34 -12.19
CA PHE A 89 1.03 -13.85 -13.33
C PHE A 89 2.53 -14.17 -13.17
N PRO A 90 3.26 -14.44 -14.26
CA PRO A 90 4.65 -14.89 -14.19
C PRO A 90 5.57 -13.81 -13.60
N LEU A 91 6.36 -14.18 -12.59
CA LEU A 91 7.30 -13.28 -11.88
C LEU A 91 8.32 -12.60 -12.82
N LYS A 92 8.69 -13.26 -13.92
CA LYS A 92 9.73 -12.79 -14.86
C LYS A 92 9.34 -11.49 -15.60
N LEU A 93 8.06 -11.14 -15.63
CA LEU A 93 7.55 -9.97 -16.33
C LEU A 93 7.54 -8.71 -15.46
N ILE A 94 7.65 -8.86 -14.14
CA ILE A 94 7.63 -7.75 -13.21
C ILE A 94 9.07 -7.26 -12.93
N PRO A 95 9.37 -5.96 -13.13
CA PRO A 95 10.68 -5.41 -12.82
C PRO A 95 11.08 -5.68 -11.36
N ASN A 96 12.34 -6.05 -11.15
CA ASN A 96 12.92 -6.26 -9.82
C ASN A 96 12.18 -7.32 -8.97
N ALA A 97 11.50 -8.30 -9.59
CA ALA A 97 10.75 -9.33 -8.87
C ALA A 97 11.62 -10.14 -7.87
N GLY A 98 12.87 -10.43 -8.23
CA GLY A 98 13.81 -11.17 -7.38
C GLY A 98 14.57 -10.29 -6.37
N MET A 99 14.40 -8.97 -6.40
CA MET A 99 15.12 -8.07 -5.49
C MET A 99 14.37 -7.92 -4.16
N ARG A 100 15.12 -7.81 -3.06
CA ARG A 100 14.59 -7.54 -1.73
C ARG A 100 14.33 -6.04 -1.58
N LEU A 101 13.07 -5.62 -1.62
CA LEU A 101 12.66 -4.22 -1.52
C LEU A 101 11.83 -3.96 -0.26
N TYR A 102 11.82 -2.72 0.21
CA TYR A 102 10.93 -2.24 1.29
C TYR A 102 10.38 -0.84 0.98
N GLY A 103 9.27 -0.47 1.61
CA GLY A 103 8.72 0.89 1.57
C GLY A 103 8.35 1.39 0.18
N GLY A 104 8.79 2.59 -0.20
CA GLY A 104 8.42 3.21 -1.48
C GLY A 104 8.81 2.37 -2.70
N ALA A 105 9.88 1.60 -2.62
CA ALA A 105 10.28 0.69 -3.70
C ALA A 105 9.29 -0.48 -3.88
N GLN A 106 8.73 -1.02 -2.78
CA GLN A 106 7.66 -2.03 -2.85
C GLN A 106 6.37 -1.42 -3.41
N TYR A 107 6.05 -0.18 -3.02
CA TYR A 107 4.88 0.55 -3.54
C TYR A 107 4.95 0.63 -5.07
N HIS A 108 6.07 1.10 -5.62
CA HIS A 108 6.23 1.17 -7.07
C HIS A 108 6.19 -0.19 -7.76
N ARG A 109 6.75 -1.24 -7.15
CA ARG A 109 6.67 -2.61 -7.69
C ARG A 109 5.23 -3.12 -7.72
N ALA A 110 4.45 -2.90 -6.66
CA ALA A 110 3.04 -3.27 -6.61
C ALA A 110 2.21 -2.53 -7.67
N MET A 111 2.46 -1.22 -7.85
CA MET A 111 1.82 -0.43 -8.92
C MET A 111 2.21 -0.93 -10.33
N ALA A 112 3.48 -1.30 -10.54
CA ALA A 112 3.93 -1.87 -11.80
C ALA A 112 3.31 -3.25 -12.08
N GLU A 113 3.18 -4.09 -11.06
CA GLU A 113 2.46 -5.37 -11.14
C GLU A 113 1.00 -5.14 -11.53
N PHE A 114 0.30 -4.25 -10.84
CA PHE A 114 -1.08 -3.88 -11.18
C PHE A 114 -1.21 -3.38 -12.62
N ARG A 115 -0.32 -2.48 -13.06
CA ARG A 115 -0.32 -1.97 -14.44
C ARG A 115 -0.13 -3.07 -15.46
N PHE A 116 0.78 -4.01 -15.19
CA PHE A 116 1.02 -5.15 -16.06
C PHE A 116 -0.20 -6.07 -16.14
N VAL A 117 -0.79 -6.40 -14.99
CA VAL A 117 -1.97 -7.28 -14.87
C VAL A 117 -3.17 -6.66 -15.59
N VAL A 118 -3.55 -5.44 -15.23
CA VAL A 118 -4.73 -4.77 -15.78
C VAL A 118 -4.52 -4.38 -17.24
N GLY A 119 -3.31 -3.95 -17.62
CA GLY A 119 -2.95 -3.65 -19.01
C GLY A 119 -2.93 -4.88 -19.93
N GLY A 120 -2.70 -6.07 -19.37
CA GLY A 120 -2.71 -7.34 -20.09
C GLY A 120 -4.10 -7.91 -20.36
N ILE A 121 -5.16 -7.36 -19.74
CA ILE A 121 -6.54 -7.85 -19.92
C ILE A 121 -6.95 -7.64 -21.38
N LYS A 122 -7.29 -8.73 -22.06
CA LYS A 122 -7.77 -8.72 -23.44
C LYS A 122 -9.30 -8.69 -23.48
N CYS A 123 -9.85 -8.08 -24.52
CA CYS A 123 -11.27 -8.23 -24.83
C CYS A 123 -11.55 -9.70 -25.18
N PRO A 124 -12.55 -10.36 -24.56
CA PRO A 124 -12.83 -11.76 -24.85
C PRO A 124 -13.36 -11.94 -26.29
N PRO A 125 -13.23 -13.14 -26.87
CA PRO A 125 -13.42 -13.36 -28.31
C PRO A 125 -14.88 -13.26 -28.73
N ILE A 126 -15.24 -12.19 -29.42
CA ILE A 126 -16.58 -11.91 -29.94
C ILE A 126 -16.93 -12.83 -31.11
N THR A 127 -18.08 -13.50 -31.05
CA THR A 127 -18.59 -14.38 -32.12
C THR A 127 -19.53 -13.64 -33.07
N ARG A 128 -19.64 -14.16 -34.30
CA ARG A 128 -20.55 -13.62 -35.32
C ARG A 128 -22.01 -13.70 -34.90
N GLU A 129 -22.42 -14.78 -34.24
CA GLU A 129 -23.79 -14.98 -33.75
C GLU A 129 -24.16 -13.91 -32.74
N GLU A 130 -23.24 -13.55 -31.84
CA GLU A 130 -23.46 -12.45 -30.89
C GLU A 130 -23.56 -11.11 -31.60
N ILE A 131 -22.75 -10.87 -32.63
CA ILE A 131 -22.85 -9.65 -33.44
C ILE A 131 -24.22 -9.55 -34.10
N VAL A 132 -24.67 -10.61 -34.76
CA VAL A 132 -25.95 -10.62 -35.46
C VAL A 132 -27.13 -10.51 -34.48
N ASN A 133 -27.08 -11.18 -33.33
CA ASN A 133 -28.10 -11.07 -32.28
C ASN A 133 -28.13 -9.68 -31.62
N ALA A 134 -26.98 -9.01 -31.55
CA ALA A 134 -26.84 -7.64 -31.09
C ALA A 134 -27.27 -6.60 -32.15
N CYS A 135 -27.34 -7.01 -33.42
CA CYS A 135 -27.89 -6.24 -34.54
C CYS A 135 -29.42 -6.42 -34.61
N GLY A 136 -30.15 -6.04 -33.56
CA GLY A 136 -31.62 -6.05 -33.57
C GLY A 136 -32.24 -4.97 -34.47
N VAL A 137 -33.57 -4.98 -34.61
CA VAL A 137 -34.37 -3.99 -35.35
C VAL A 137 -34.94 -2.95 -34.37
N GLU A 138 -34.88 -1.66 -34.69
CA GLU A 138 -35.55 -0.58 -33.96
C GLU A 138 -36.87 -0.17 -34.66
N ASP A 139 -37.90 0.21 -33.88
CA ASP A 139 -39.25 0.51 -34.38
C ASP A 139 -39.36 1.79 -35.24
N ILE A 140 -38.28 2.57 -35.38
CA ILE A 140 -38.32 3.90 -36.00
C ILE A 140 -37.38 4.02 -37.21
N HIS A 141 -36.35 3.16 -37.32
CA HIS A 141 -35.42 3.15 -38.46
C HIS A 141 -34.98 1.71 -38.80
N ASP A 142 -35.06 1.34 -40.07
CA ASP A 142 -34.73 0.00 -40.60
C ASP A 142 -33.20 -0.25 -40.72
N GLY A 143 -32.38 0.58 -40.06
CA GLY A 143 -30.92 0.57 -40.10
C GLY A 143 -30.31 -0.05 -38.84
N THR A 144 -29.37 -0.97 -39.02
CA THR A 144 -28.63 -1.63 -37.92
C THR A 144 -27.66 -0.64 -37.26
N ASN A 145 -27.85 -0.33 -35.98
CA ASN A 145 -26.97 0.59 -35.26
C ASN A 145 -25.72 -0.15 -34.72
N TYR A 146 -24.71 -0.33 -35.57
CA TYR A 146 -23.50 -1.12 -35.26
C TYR A 146 -22.71 -0.64 -34.04
N SER A 147 -22.84 0.64 -33.66
CA SER A 147 -22.29 1.17 -32.40
C SER A 147 -22.96 0.54 -31.17
N ARG A 148 -24.29 0.39 -31.22
CA ARG A 148 -25.10 -0.30 -30.21
C ARG A 148 -24.78 -1.78 -30.19
N THR A 149 -24.64 -2.39 -31.37
CA THR A 149 -24.26 -3.80 -31.51
C THR A 149 -22.91 -4.09 -30.88
N ALA A 150 -21.89 -3.29 -31.19
CA ALA A 150 -20.56 -3.36 -30.56
C ALA A 150 -20.68 -3.35 -29.03
N CYS A 151 -21.43 -2.38 -28.49
CA CYS A 151 -21.70 -2.31 -27.06
C CYS A 151 -22.35 -3.59 -26.52
N VAL A 152 -23.37 -4.13 -27.21
CA VAL A 152 -24.13 -5.32 -26.81
C VAL A 152 -23.29 -6.61 -26.80
N ILE A 153 -22.29 -6.77 -27.68
CA ILE A 153 -21.48 -8.01 -27.68
C ILE A 153 -20.35 -7.96 -26.66
N ALA A 154 -19.75 -6.78 -26.48
CA ALA A 154 -18.76 -6.54 -25.43
C ALA A 154 -19.30 -6.97 -24.05
N VAL A 155 -20.61 -6.82 -23.85
CA VAL A 155 -21.39 -7.30 -22.68
C VAL A 155 -21.32 -8.79 -22.47
N ALA A 156 -21.72 -9.55 -23.49
CA ALA A 156 -21.99 -10.97 -23.36
C ALA A 156 -20.69 -11.72 -23.09
N LYS A 157 -19.62 -11.29 -23.78
CA LYS A 157 -18.29 -11.87 -23.62
C LYS A 157 -17.67 -11.66 -22.25
N ALA A 158 -17.97 -10.54 -21.62
CA ALA A 158 -17.62 -10.31 -20.24
C ALA A 158 -18.27 -11.41 -19.38
N ARG A 159 -19.60 -11.51 -19.39
CA ARG A 159 -20.41 -12.37 -18.50
C ARG A 159 -19.96 -13.84 -18.42
N ASP A 160 -19.73 -14.52 -19.55
CA ASP A 160 -19.38 -15.96 -19.59
C ASP A 160 -18.06 -16.29 -18.90
N THR A 161 -17.17 -15.30 -18.78
CA THR A 161 -15.84 -15.51 -18.22
C THR A 161 -15.87 -15.60 -16.68
N PHE A 162 -16.95 -15.18 -16.00
CA PHE A 162 -16.96 -15.07 -14.53
C PHE A 162 -18.30 -15.40 -13.83
N GLU A 163 -19.12 -16.22 -14.47
CA GLU A 163 -20.32 -16.83 -13.88
C GLU A 163 -20.14 -17.43 -12.45
N PRO A 164 -18.97 -17.98 -12.02
CA PRO A 164 -18.83 -18.50 -10.65
C PRO A 164 -18.96 -17.49 -9.49
N PHE A 165 -19.10 -16.19 -9.72
CA PHE A 165 -19.14 -15.18 -8.64
C PHE A 165 -20.44 -14.35 -8.54
N LEU A 166 -21.43 -14.61 -9.40
CA LEU A 166 -22.65 -13.78 -9.52
C LEU A 166 -23.93 -14.48 -9.05
N HIS A 167 -23.88 -15.22 -7.94
CA HIS A 167 -25.08 -15.77 -7.31
C HIS A 167 -25.63 -14.88 -6.18
N GLN A 168 -25.87 -13.59 -6.47
CA GLN A 168 -26.87 -12.80 -5.74
C GLN A 168 -27.12 -11.43 -6.41
N VAL A 169 -28.40 -11.16 -6.70
CA VAL A 169 -29.07 -9.86 -6.92
C VAL A 169 -29.40 -9.40 -8.37
N LEU A 170 -30.71 -9.51 -8.63
CA LEU A 170 -31.67 -8.73 -9.46
C LEU A 170 -31.62 -8.71 -11.00
N PHE A 171 -32.82 -8.92 -11.58
CA PHE A 171 -33.09 -9.27 -12.96
C PHE A 171 -33.92 -8.17 -13.67
N ILE A 172 -33.72 -8.08 -15.00
CA ILE A 172 -34.66 -7.62 -16.06
C ILE A 172 -34.50 -6.21 -16.66
N LEU A 173 -34.23 -5.13 -15.93
CA LEU A 173 -33.84 -3.84 -16.58
C LEU A 173 -32.31 -3.69 -16.81
N LEU A 174 -31.56 -4.71 -16.36
CA LEU A 174 -30.10 -4.72 -16.18
C LEU A 174 -29.34 -5.18 -17.43
N PHE A 175 -29.99 -5.57 -18.54
CA PHE A 175 -29.32 -6.34 -19.60
C PHE A 175 -28.42 -5.52 -20.54
N ILE A 176 -28.65 -4.21 -20.67
CA ILE A 176 -27.74 -3.29 -21.40
C ILE A 176 -26.71 -2.66 -20.46
N PHE A 177 -27.01 -2.59 -19.16
CA PHE A 177 -26.14 -2.03 -18.11
C PHE A 177 -25.20 -3.07 -17.46
N CYS A 178 -25.47 -4.38 -17.57
CA CYS A 178 -24.71 -5.47 -16.90
C CYS A 178 -23.27 -5.63 -17.40
N SER A 179 -22.98 -5.09 -18.57
CA SER A 179 -21.78 -5.33 -19.36
C SER A 179 -20.57 -4.52 -19.01
N PHE A 180 -20.85 -3.24 -18.82
CA PHE A 180 -19.91 -2.30 -18.28
C PHE A 180 -19.60 -2.69 -16.84
N PHE A 181 -20.64 -3.04 -16.07
CA PHE A 181 -20.57 -3.39 -14.66
C PHE A 181 -19.60 -4.54 -14.37
N PHE A 182 -19.36 -5.39 -15.34
CA PHE A 182 -18.48 -6.54 -15.22
C PHE A 182 -17.00 -6.23 -15.38
N PHE A 183 -16.63 -5.48 -16.42
CA PHE A 183 -15.26 -4.97 -16.56
C PHE A 183 -14.91 -4.10 -15.35
N VAL A 184 -15.88 -3.30 -14.86
CA VAL A 184 -15.83 -2.56 -13.59
C VAL A 184 -15.62 -3.47 -12.40
N SER A 185 -16.34 -4.59 -12.29
CA SER A 185 -16.22 -5.54 -11.18
C SER A 185 -14.86 -6.24 -11.15
N LEU A 186 -14.34 -6.65 -12.32
CA LEU A 186 -13.00 -7.20 -12.45
C LEU A 186 -11.93 -6.19 -12.00
N ILE A 187 -12.03 -4.99 -12.53
CA ILE A 187 -11.20 -3.85 -12.17
C ILE A 187 -11.27 -3.58 -10.65
N LEU A 188 -12.46 -3.61 -10.08
CA LEU A 188 -12.70 -3.37 -8.67
C LEU A 188 -12.00 -4.44 -7.83
N SER A 189 -12.05 -5.69 -8.24
CA SER A 189 -11.32 -6.78 -7.61
C SER A 189 -9.80 -6.52 -7.60
N TYR A 190 -9.23 -6.07 -8.72
CA TYR A 190 -7.81 -5.71 -8.76
C TYR A 190 -7.47 -4.46 -7.93
N CYS A 191 -8.38 -3.48 -7.85
CA CYS A 191 -8.24 -2.33 -6.95
C CYS A 191 -8.19 -2.76 -5.47
N VAL A 192 -9.08 -3.68 -5.05
CA VAL A 192 -9.10 -4.22 -3.69
C VAL A 192 -7.81 -4.99 -3.40
N GLN A 193 -7.38 -5.85 -4.33
CA GLN A 193 -6.13 -6.61 -4.20
C GLN A 193 -4.91 -5.68 -4.11
N LEU A 194 -4.87 -4.62 -4.93
CA LEU A 194 -3.83 -3.60 -4.88
C LEU A 194 -3.87 -2.84 -3.54
N GLY A 195 -5.05 -2.41 -3.09
CA GLY A 195 -5.25 -1.75 -1.80
C GLY A 195 -4.73 -2.61 -0.65
N GLY A 196 -5.09 -3.89 -0.63
CA GLY A 196 -4.59 -4.90 0.32
C GLY A 196 -3.06 -5.06 0.31
N ARG A 197 -2.44 -5.04 -0.87
CA ARG A 197 -0.98 -5.05 -0.99
C ARG A 197 -0.35 -3.77 -0.44
N LEU A 198 -0.91 -2.61 -0.77
CA LEU A 198 -0.35 -1.32 -0.39
C LEU A 198 -0.48 -1.05 1.11
N ILE A 199 -1.60 -1.44 1.73
CA ILE A 199 -1.76 -1.37 3.18
C ILE A 199 -0.77 -2.30 3.89
N TYR A 200 -0.52 -3.50 3.36
CA TYR A 200 0.49 -4.40 3.89
C TYR A 200 1.89 -3.76 3.86
N ILE A 201 2.29 -3.19 2.72
CA ILE A 201 3.57 -2.47 2.57
C ILE A 201 3.67 -1.32 3.58
N LEU A 202 2.60 -0.53 3.73
CA LEU A 202 2.55 0.59 4.67
C LEU A 202 2.70 0.11 6.13
N LYS A 203 1.96 -0.93 6.52
CA LYS A 203 2.02 -1.53 7.87
C LYS A 203 3.42 -2.07 8.21
N ARG A 204 4.19 -2.54 7.23
CA ARG A 204 5.59 -2.96 7.43
C ARG A 204 6.55 -1.82 7.70
N LEU A 205 6.21 -0.58 7.32
CA LEU A 205 7.09 0.55 7.60
C LEU A 205 7.19 0.86 9.10
N LEU A 206 6.15 0.54 9.86
CA LEU A 206 6.12 0.71 11.32
C LEU A 206 7.25 -0.08 12.03
N PRO A 207 7.34 -1.42 11.92
CA PRO A 207 8.41 -2.18 12.58
C PRO A 207 9.81 -1.84 12.04
N ILE A 208 9.94 -1.47 10.76
CA ILE A 208 11.24 -1.02 10.21
C ILE A 208 11.66 0.30 10.86
N SER A 209 10.74 1.27 10.96
CA SER A 209 11.01 2.56 11.59
C SER A 209 11.37 2.40 13.06
N VAL A 210 10.65 1.54 13.79
CA VAL A 210 10.96 1.21 15.19
C VAL A 210 12.34 0.58 15.33
N TYR A 211 12.72 -0.32 14.43
CA TYR A 211 14.08 -0.89 14.43
C TYR A 211 15.17 0.17 14.20
N LEU A 212 14.94 1.15 13.31
CA LEU A 212 15.88 2.24 13.09
C LEU A 212 16.03 3.12 14.33
N LEU A 213 14.93 3.40 15.02
CA LEU A 213 14.95 4.13 16.30
C LEU A 213 15.73 3.37 17.38
N GLN A 214 15.54 2.05 17.47
CA GLN A 214 16.29 1.18 18.39
C GLN A 214 17.79 1.19 18.11
N LYS A 215 18.18 1.16 16.83
CA LYS A 215 19.59 1.18 16.44
C LYS A 215 20.29 2.49 16.82
N GLU A 216 19.56 3.60 16.83
CA GLU A 216 20.08 4.93 17.16
C GLU A 216 20.01 5.25 18.67
N GLY A 217 19.45 4.35 19.50
CA GLY A 217 19.30 4.57 20.94
C GLY A 217 18.14 5.49 21.33
N GLU A 218 17.33 5.92 20.35
CA GLU A 218 16.22 6.86 20.50
C GLU A 218 14.87 6.13 20.73
N PHE A 219 14.94 4.88 21.16
CA PHE A 219 13.77 4.05 21.42
C PHE A 219 13.33 4.15 22.88
N LEU A 220 12.03 4.35 23.11
CA LEU A 220 11.41 4.41 24.43
C LEU A 220 11.26 3.00 25.04
N SER A 221 12.38 2.38 25.41
CA SER A 221 12.39 1.09 26.09
C SER A 221 11.64 1.16 27.42
N GLY A 222 10.72 0.21 27.66
CA GLY A 222 9.91 0.16 28.88
C GLY A 222 8.53 0.83 28.77
N HIS A 223 8.24 1.52 27.67
CA HIS A 223 6.93 2.15 27.42
C HIS A 223 6.13 1.39 26.36
N GLU A 224 5.81 0.12 26.62
CA GLU A 224 5.09 -0.75 25.67
C GLU A 224 3.68 -0.27 25.35
N VAL A 225 2.98 0.32 26.33
CA VAL A 225 1.63 0.87 26.15
C VAL A 225 1.64 2.02 25.16
N PHE A 226 2.60 2.94 25.29
CA PHE A 226 2.80 4.04 24.36
C PHE A 226 3.08 3.53 22.94
N LEU A 227 4.00 2.57 22.78
CA LEU A 227 4.32 2.00 21.47
C LEU A 227 3.15 1.28 20.83
N ARG A 228 2.35 0.56 21.62
CA ARG A 228 1.11 -0.09 21.16
C ARG A 228 0.08 0.94 20.72
N ARG A 229 -0.03 2.07 21.41
CA ARG A 229 -0.90 3.18 21.01
C ARG A 229 -0.48 3.77 19.67
N VAL A 230 0.79 4.15 19.52
CA VAL A 230 1.31 4.69 18.25
C VAL A 230 1.10 3.69 17.11
N SER A 231 1.35 2.41 17.37
CA SER A 231 1.11 1.32 16.40
C SER A 231 -0.36 1.22 16.00
N SER A 232 -1.27 1.30 16.97
CA SER A 232 -2.72 1.28 16.74
C SER A 232 -3.18 2.48 15.92
N ALA A 233 -2.76 3.69 16.29
CA ALA A 233 -3.07 4.92 15.57
C ALA A 233 -2.57 4.88 14.11
N PHE A 234 -1.33 4.40 13.90
CA PHE A 234 -0.77 4.20 12.56
C PHE A 234 -1.56 3.18 11.74
N ASN A 235 -1.91 2.03 12.33
CA ASN A 235 -2.69 1.00 11.64
C ASN A 235 -4.10 1.47 11.27
N ASN A 236 -4.78 2.18 12.18
CA ASN A 236 -6.09 2.77 11.95
C ASN A 236 -6.04 3.82 10.84
N PHE A 237 -4.98 4.63 10.80
CA PHE A 237 -4.75 5.56 9.70
C PHE A 237 -4.55 4.83 8.37
N ALA A 238 -3.72 3.79 8.35
CA ALA A 238 -3.45 3.00 7.14
C ALA A 238 -4.74 2.38 6.58
N GLU A 239 -5.57 1.80 7.44
CA GLU A 239 -6.86 1.20 7.07
C GLU A 239 -7.88 2.23 6.59
N SER A 240 -8.00 3.36 7.28
CA SER A 240 -8.94 4.42 6.87
C SER A 240 -8.53 5.10 5.57
N THR A 241 -7.23 5.30 5.35
CA THR A 241 -6.68 5.88 4.11
C THR A 241 -6.87 4.96 2.92
N GLU A 242 -6.62 3.65 3.09
CA GLU A 242 -6.89 2.64 2.06
C GLU A 242 -8.37 2.63 1.69
N ARG A 243 -9.26 2.57 2.68
CA ARG A 243 -10.71 2.56 2.46
C ARG A 243 -11.18 3.81 1.73
N SER A 244 -10.73 4.99 2.13
CA SER A 244 -11.08 6.26 1.47
C SER A 244 -10.55 6.33 0.03
N CYS A 245 -9.32 5.85 -0.21
CA CYS A 245 -8.75 5.76 -1.55
C CYS A 245 -9.55 4.80 -2.44
N HIS A 246 -9.91 3.65 -1.91
CA HIS A 246 -10.74 2.66 -2.59
C HIS A 246 -12.12 3.22 -2.94
N GLU A 247 -12.81 3.87 -1.99
CA GLU A 247 -14.10 4.53 -2.22
C GLU A 247 -14.01 5.56 -3.36
N LYS A 248 -12.96 6.39 -3.40
CA LYS A 248 -12.74 7.36 -4.47
C LYS A 248 -12.47 6.70 -5.83
N CYS A 249 -11.71 5.60 -5.86
CA CYS A 249 -11.52 4.83 -7.09
C CYS A 249 -12.85 4.27 -7.57
N MET A 250 -13.69 3.80 -6.65
CA MET A 250 -15.02 3.27 -6.94
C MET A 250 -15.99 4.37 -7.41
N GLU A 251 -15.98 5.56 -6.82
CA GLU A 251 -16.80 6.70 -7.25
C GLU A 251 -16.43 7.17 -8.66
N ASP A 252 -15.13 7.30 -8.96
CA ASP A 252 -14.63 7.65 -10.30
C ASP A 252 -15.00 6.59 -11.33
N LEU A 253 -14.86 5.32 -10.94
CA LEU A 253 -15.26 4.21 -11.78
C LEU A 253 -16.77 4.18 -11.97
N ILE A 254 -17.61 4.41 -10.96
CA ILE A 254 -19.07 4.43 -11.15
C ILE A 254 -19.50 5.65 -11.99
N SER A 255 -18.88 6.82 -11.79
CA SER A 255 -19.26 8.05 -12.48
C SER A 255 -18.87 8.04 -13.96
N THR A 256 -17.65 7.61 -14.29
CA THR A 256 -17.17 7.45 -15.68
C THR A 256 -18.06 6.50 -16.48
N THR A 257 -18.73 5.59 -15.79
CA THR A 257 -19.39 4.43 -16.38
C THR A 257 -20.90 4.55 -16.40
N ARG A 258 -21.45 5.42 -15.53
CA ARG A 258 -22.84 5.88 -15.54
C ARG A 258 -23.10 6.96 -16.59
N TYR A 259 -22.13 7.84 -16.85
CA TYR A 259 -22.24 8.93 -17.83
C TYR A 259 -21.10 8.84 -18.85
N VAL A 260 -21.13 7.82 -19.69
CA VAL A 260 -20.17 7.74 -20.79
C VAL A 260 -20.54 8.81 -21.82
N THR A 261 -19.96 10.00 -21.71
CA THR A 261 -19.85 10.90 -22.85
C THR A 261 -18.87 10.23 -23.80
N TRP A 262 -19.40 9.49 -24.77
CA TRP A 262 -18.63 8.79 -25.83
C TRP A 262 -17.99 9.77 -26.81
N SER A 263 -17.37 10.83 -26.31
CA SER A 263 -16.29 11.48 -27.03
C SER A 263 -15.14 10.48 -27.06
N LEU A 264 -15.10 9.66 -28.12
CA LEU A 264 -13.89 8.99 -28.58
C LEU A 264 -12.77 10.04 -28.47
N HIS A 265 -11.99 9.99 -27.39
CA HIS A 265 -10.90 10.93 -27.17
C HIS A 265 -10.04 10.93 -28.45
N SER A 266 -9.58 12.10 -28.91
CA SER A 266 -8.95 12.26 -30.23
C SER A 266 -7.84 11.24 -30.54
N LYS A 267 -7.17 10.73 -29.50
CA LYS A 267 -6.16 9.66 -29.56
C LYS A 267 -6.74 8.30 -30.02
N ASN A 268 -7.96 7.93 -29.60
CA ASN A 268 -8.65 6.73 -30.08
C ASN A 268 -9.15 6.86 -31.52
N ARG A 269 -9.41 8.09 -31.99
CA ARG A 269 -9.82 8.38 -33.38
C ARG A 269 -8.66 8.19 -34.37
N ALA A 270 -7.44 8.54 -33.96
CA ALA A 270 -6.23 8.32 -34.77
C ALA A 270 -5.89 6.83 -34.93
N GLY A 271 -6.01 6.04 -33.86
CA GLY A 271 -5.80 4.58 -33.92
C GLY A 271 -6.85 3.85 -34.77
N LEU A 272 -8.12 4.27 -34.68
CA LEU A 272 -9.18 3.75 -35.54
C LEU A 272 -8.96 4.14 -37.01
N ARG A 273 -8.52 5.37 -37.29
CA ARG A 273 -8.14 5.81 -38.64
C ARG A 273 -6.98 5.00 -39.22
N GLN A 274 -5.87 4.87 -38.48
CA GLN A 274 -4.70 4.13 -38.93
C GLN A 274 -5.01 2.64 -39.20
N PHE A 275 -5.90 2.05 -38.40
CA PHE A 275 -6.38 0.68 -38.60
C PHE A 275 -7.27 0.56 -39.84
N LEU A 276 -8.21 1.49 -40.07
CA LEU A 276 -9.08 1.52 -41.25
C LEU A 276 -8.30 1.82 -42.55
N ASP A 277 -7.30 2.71 -42.48
CA ASP A 277 -6.40 3.02 -43.61
C ASP A 277 -5.58 1.79 -44.02
N SER A 278 -5.22 0.91 -43.08
CA SER A 278 -4.57 -0.38 -43.37
C SER A 278 -5.46 -1.34 -44.18
N PHE A 279 -6.78 -1.11 -44.26
CA PHE A 279 -7.70 -1.85 -45.13
C PHE A 279 -7.96 -1.16 -46.47
N GLY A 280 -7.81 0.17 -46.55
CA GLY A 280 -8.01 0.95 -47.77
C GLY A 280 -6.91 0.82 -48.82
N GLY A 281 -5.78 0.17 -48.49
CA GLY A 281 -4.61 0.03 -49.38
C GLY A 281 -4.74 -0.99 -50.53
N ALA A 282 -5.92 -1.54 -50.80
CA ALA A 282 -6.10 -2.61 -51.80
C ALA A 282 -6.82 -2.19 -53.09
N GLU A 283 -7.02 -0.89 -53.34
CA GLU A 283 -7.51 -0.41 -54.64
C GLU A 283 -6.62 0.71 -55.18
N GLN A 284 -5.88 0.40 -56.27
CA GLN A 284 -5.21 1.41 -57.09
C GLN A 284 -6.24 2.40 -57.66
N PRO A 285 -5.89 3.68 -57.74
CA PRO A 285 -6.27 4.49 -58.89
C PRO A 285 -5.04 5.07 -59.58
N GLY A 286 -5.01 4.94 -60.90
CA GLY A 286 -4.05 5.62 -61.75
C GLY A 286 -4.22 7.13 -61.71
N ASN A 287 -3.08 7.81 -61.70
CA ASN A 287 -2.75 9.09 -62.34
C ASN A 287 -3.64 10.33 -62.11
N GLY A 288 -3.09 11.37 -61.48
CA GLY A 288 -3.58 12.75 -61.58
C GLY A 288 -3.19 13.62 -60.38
N GLY A 289 -2.49 14.73 -60.61
CA GLY A 289 -1.83 15.54 -59.59
C GLY A 289 -2.70 16.51 -58.76
N THR A 290 -2.05 17.02 -57.70
CA THR A 290 -2.33 18.26 -56.94
C THR A 290 -3.63 18.37 -56.11
N ASP A 291 -3.51 18.24 -54.78
CA ASP A 291 -3.80 19.30 -53.78
C ASP A 291 -3.83 18.71 -52.35
N VAL A 292 -2.90 19.15 -51.49
CA VAL A 292 -2.62 18.53 -50.17
C VAL A 292 -3.59 19.03 -49.07
N SER A 293 -4.32 20.13 -49.28
CA SER A 293 -5.20 20.76 -48.28
C SER A 293 -6.67 20.33 -48.35
N THR A 294 -7.14 19.76 -49.46
CA THR A 294 -8.51 19.21 -49.64
C THR A 294 -8.62 17.73 -49.30
N SER A 295 -7.50 17.01 -49.13
CA SER A 295 -7.49 15.58 -48.82
C SER A 295 -8.04 15.25 -47.43
N LEU A 296 -7.80 16.10 -46.41
CA LEU A 296 -8.22 15.83 -45.04
C LEU A 296 -9.74 15.93 -44.82
N GLN A 297 -10.41 16.87 -45.49
CA GLN A 297 -11.86 17.01 -45.43
C GLN A 297 -12.59 15.98 -46.29
N ASN A 298 -12.07 15.66 -47.50
CA ASN A 298 -12.64 14.63 -48.36
C ASN A 298 -12.51 13.21 -47.80
N THR A 299 -11.50 12.94 -46.96
CA THR A 299 -11.34 11.62 -46.33
C THR A 299 -12.28 11.47 -45.13
N GLU A 300 -12.62 12.56 -44.43
CA GLU A 300 -13.62 12.57 -43.36
C GLU A 300 -15.04 12.33 -43.87
N THR A 301 -15.44 13.00 -44.95
CA THR A 301 -16.71 12.74 -45.62
C THR A 301 -16.72 11.34 -46.22
N ARG A 302 -15.64 10.87 -46.85
CA ARG A 302 -15.57 9.48 -47.36
C ARG A 302 -15.67 8.42 -46.27
N LEU A 303 -15.12 8.63 -45.08
CA LEU A 303 -15.17 7.64 -44.00
C LEU A 303 -16.53 7.66 -43.30
N ALA A 304 -17.16 8.84 -43.17
CA ALA A 304 -18.56 8.96 -42.75
C ALA A 304 -19.53 8.40 -43.80
N ASP A 305 -19.27 8.62 -45.09
CA ASP A 305 -20.06 8.13 -46.23
C ASP A 305 -19.84 6.63 -46.46
N LEU A 306 -18.63 6.09 -46.22
CA LEU A 306 -18.34 4.64 -46.24
C LEU A 306 -18.94 3.95 -45.02
N LEU A 307 -18.93 4.61 -43.86
CA LEU A 307 -19.69 4.15 -42.71
C LEU A 307 -21.18 4.18 -43.07
N ASP A 308 -21.78 5.30 -43.44
CA ASP A 308 -23.20 5.39 -43.84
C ASP A 308 -23.57 4.36 -44.93
N SER A 309 -22.87 4.32 -46.06
CA SER A 309 -23.16 3.36 -47.14
C SER A 309 -22.99 1.88 -46.75
N THR A 310 -22.20 1.57 -45.71
CA THR A 310 -22.07 0.22 -45.12
C THR A 310 -23.04 -0.01 -43.95
N LEU A 311 -23.46 1.05 -43.25
CA LEU A 311 -24.42 1.06 -42.14
C LEU A 311 -25.86 0.75 -42.65
N TRP A 312 -26.17 1.07 -43.91
CA TRP A 312 -27.50 0.91 -44.51
C TRP A 312 -27.75 -0.44 -45.22
N ASN A 313 -26.79 -1.36 -45.29
CA ASN A 313 -26.96 -2.64 -45.98
C ASN A 313 -27.14 -3.83 -45.01
N ARG A 314 -28.33 -4.45 -45.02
CA ARG A 314 -28.75 -5.60 -44.20
C ARG A 314 -28.02 -6.94 -44.50
N ARG A 315 -27.10 -7.00 -45.46
CA ARG A 315 -26.15 -8.12 -45.56
C ARG A 315 -24.93 -7.75 -44.74
N LEU A 316 -24.72 -8.40 -43.59
CA LEU A 316 -23.42 -8.38 -42.91
C LEU A 316 -22.39 -8.96 -43.87
N ALA A 317 -21.77 -8.08 -44.67
CA ALA A 317 -20.55 -8.41 -45.37
C ALA A 317 -19.47 -8.69 -44.31
N PRO A 318 -18.48 -9.55 -44.58
CA PRO A 318 -17.35 -9.77 -43.68
C PRO A 318 -16.64 -8.48 -43.24
N SER A 319 -16.85 -7.37 -43.98
CA SER A 319 -16.39 -6.02 -43.63
C SER A 319 -17.13 -5.39 -42.43
N SER A 320 -18.45 -5.54 -42.28
CA SER A 320 -19.20 -4.91 -41.17
C SER A 320 -19.00 -5.63 -39.83
N GLU A 321 -18.84 -6.96 -39.85
CA GLU A 321 -18.47 -7.77 -38.68
C GLU A 321 -17.12 -7.34 -38.10
N ARG A 322 -16.14 -7.10 -38.98
CA ARG A 322 -14.79 -6.62 -38.60
C ARG A 322 -14.82 -5.19 -38.04
N ILE A 323 -15.68 -4.32 -38.56
CA ILE A 323 -15.86 -2.95 -38.04
C ILE A 323 -16.41 -2.99 -36.60
N VAL A 324 -17.45 -3.80 -36.35
CA VAL A 324 -18.00 -3.98 -34.99
C VAL A 324 -16.93 -4.51 -34.04
N TYR A 325 -16.20 -5.56 -34.45
CA TYR A 325 -15.11 -6.13 -33.66
C TYR A 325 -14.05 -5.09 -33.29
N ALA A 326 -13.59 -4.31 -34.28
CA ALA A 326 -12.60 -3.26 -34.08
C ALA A 326 -13.12 -2.15 -33.14
N LEU A 327 -14.38 -1.75 -33.28
CA LEU A 327 -15.01 -0.76 -32.39
C LEU A 327 -15.06 -1.27 -30.94
N VAL A 328 -15.43 -2.53 -30.72
CA VAL A 328 -15.44 -3.11 -29.37
C VAL A 328 -14.05 -3.16 -28.76
N GLN A 329 -13.05 -3.63 -29.51
CA GLN A 329 -11.67 -3.67 -29.02
C GLN A 329 -11.15 -2.28 -28.67
N GLN A 330 -11.45 -1.27 -29.49
CA GLN A 330 -11.01 0.10 -29.27
C GLN A 330 -11.68 0.74 -28.05
N ILE A 331 -12.97 0.47 -27.84
CA ILE A 331 -13.70 0.88 -26.63
C ILE A 331 -13.08 0.24 -25.40
N PHE A 332 -12.87 -1.07 -25.43
CA PHE A 332 -12.29 -1.81 -24.32
C PHE A 332 -10.89 -1.30 -23.95
N HIS A 333 -10.04 -1.08 -24.96
CA HIS A 333 -8.72 -0.49 -24.80
C HIS A 333 -8.79 0.90 -24.15
N GLY A 334 -9.68 1.78 -24.64
CA GLY A 334 -9.84 3.13 -24.10
C GLY A 334 -10.25 3.15 -22.62
N ILE A 335 -11.21 2.31 -22.23
CA ILE A 335 -11.66 2.23 -20.83
C ILE A 335 -10.53 1.69 -19.94
N ARG A 336 -9.82 0.66 -20.39
CA ARG A 336 -8.69 0.07 -19.67
C ARG A 336 -7.57 1.06 -19.41
N GLU A 337 -7.15 1.81 -20.43
CA GLU A 337 -6.08 2.82 -20.28
C GLU A 337 -6.51 3.99 -19.38
N TYR A 338 -7.75 4.47 -19.55
CA TYR A 338 -8.30 5.50 -18.67
C TYR A 338 -8.30 5.05 -17.21
N PHE A 339 -8.77 3.83 -16.96
CA PHE A 339 -8.85 3.27 -15.62
C PHE A 339 -7.47 3.06 -14.99
N LEU A 340 -6.51 2.53 -15.75
CA LEU A 340 -5.12 2.38 -15.32
C LEU A 340 -4.56 3.74 -14.85
N ALA A 341 -4.69 4.77 -15.68
CA ALA A 341 -4.20 6.11 -15.37
C ALA A 341 -4.94 6.73 -14.17
N SER A 342 -6.27 6.59 -14.11
CA SER A 342 -7.08 7.11 -13.02
C SER A 342 -6.71 6.44 -11.69
N THR A 343 -6.63 5.12 -11.65
CA THR A 343 -6.29 4.36 -10.44
C THR A 343 -4.89 4.68 -9.94
N GLU A 344 -3.91 4.73 -10.85
CA GLU A 344 -2.55 5.13 -10.51
C GLU A 344 -2.52 6.53 -9.88
N LEU A 345 -3.21 7.48 -10.49
CA LEU A 345 -3.34 8.83 -9.95
C LEU A 345 -4.05 8.83 -8.59
N LYS A 346 -5.11 8.04 -8.41
CA LYS A 346 -5.85 7.98 -7.14
C LYS A 346 -5.01 7.40 -6.01
N PHE A 347 -4.32 6.28 -6.22
CA PHE A 347 -3.46 5.73 -5.19
C PHE A 347 -2.29 6.67 -4.85
N ASN A 348 -1.75 7.39 -5.83
CA ASN A 348 -0.74 8.41 -5.55
C ASN A 348 -1.33 9.57 -4.71
N CYS A 349 -2.46 10.14 -5.12
CA CYS A 349 -3.03 11.34 -4.48
C CYS A 349 -3.83 11.09 -3.20
N PHE A 350 -4.45 9.91 -3.05
CA PHE A 350 -5.38 9.60 -1.96
C PHE A 350 -4.92 8.46 -1.07
N PHE A 351 -3.85 7.74 -1.42
CA PHE A 351 -3.19 6.82 -0.50
C PHE A 351 -1.79 7.32 -0.11
N LEU A 352 -0.90 7.54 -1.08
CA LEU A 352 0.48 7.91 -0.81
C LEU A 352 0.60 9.34 -0.24
N MET A 353 -0.02 10.35 -0.87
CA MET A 353 0.07 11.73 -0.37
C MET A 353 -0.49 11.92 1.05
N PRO A 354 -1.65 11.34 1.44
CA PRO A 354 -2.09 11.39 2.83
C PRO A 354 -1.11 10.77 3.83
N VAL A 355 -0.42 9.69 3.46
CA VAL A 355 0.63 9.09 4.30
C VAL A 355 1.78 10.08 4.50
N VAL A 356 2.11 10.89 3.50
CA VAL A 356 3.20 11.88 3.59
C VAL A 356 2.76 13.14 4.35
N ASP A 357 1.57 13.68 4.04
CA ASP A 357 1.18 15.02 4.47
C ASP A 357 0.22 15.03 5.67
N LYS A 358 -0.70 14.05 5.77
CA LYS A 358 -1.77 14.02 6.79
C LYS A 358 -1.42 13.18 8.00
N LEU A 359 -0.76 12.04 7.80
CA LEU A 359 -0.35 11.15 8.88
C LEU A 359 0.44 11.88 9.99
N PRO A 360 1.42 12.76 9.68
CA PRO A 360 2.13 13.50 10.71
C PRO A 360 1.23 14.31 11.65
N ALA A 361 0.23 15.00 11.09
CA ALA A 361 -0.69 15.83 11.86
C ALA A 361 -1.63 14.95 12.70
N LEU A 362 -2.20 13.90 12.10
CA LEU A 362 -3.15 13.01 12.78
C LEU A 362 -2.51 12.22 13.93
N LEU A 363 -1.28 11.73 13.76
CA LEU A 363 -0.57 11.06 14.85
C LEU A 363 -0.23 12.04 15.99
N ARG A 364 0.11 13.28 15.66
CA ARG A 364 0.36 14.32 16.66
C ARG A 364 -0.90 14.67 17.42
N GLU A 365 -2.02 14.86 16.73
CA GLU A 365 -3.32 15.17 17.34
C GLU A 365 -3.80 14.04 18.25
N ASP A 366 -3.73 12.77 17.81
CA ASP A 366 -4.07 11.62 18.68
C ASP A 366 -3.17 11.58 19.93
N LEU A 367 -1.88 11.86 19.76
CA LEU A 367 -0.93 11.82 20.87
C LEU A 367 -1.15 12.96 21.87
N GLU A 368 -1.32 14.19 21.40
CA GLU A 368 -1.56 15.35 22.27
C GLU A 368 -2.93 15.26 22.95
N SER A 369 -3.95 14.72 22.28
CA SER A 369 -5.23 14.40 22.93
C SER A 369 -5.03 13.41 24.07
N ALA A 370 -4.29 12.32 23.84
CA ALA A 370 -4.01 11.32 24.87
C ALA A 370 -3.18 11.88 26.04
N PHE A 371 -2.29 12.84 25.79
CA PHE A 371 -1.55 13.55 26.83
C PHE A 371 -2.41 14.53 27.64
N GLY A 372 -3.54 14.99 27.08
CA GLY A 372 -4.50 15.84 27.76
C GLY A 372 -5.45 15.10 28.70
N ASP A 373 -5.75 13.83 28.39
CA ASP A 373 -6.70 13.02 29.15
C ASP A 373 -6.07 12.41 30.41
N ASP A 374 -5.32 11.32 30.27
CA ASP A 374 -4.67 10.61 31.36
C ASP A 374 -3.38 9.95 30.88
N LEU A 375 -2.26 10.46 31.39
CA LEU A 375 -0.93 9.96 31.06
C LEU A 375 -0.69 8.52 31.53
N ASP A 376 -1.42 8.05 32.53
CA ASP A 376 -1.29 6.68 33.02
C ASP A 376 -1.73 5.68 31.94
N ASN A 377 -2.78 6.00 31.18
CA ASN A 377 -3.23 5.19 30.05
C ASN A 377 -2.25 5.18 28.87
N VAL A 378 -1.32 6.13 28.82
CA VAL A 378 -0.33 6.24 27.73
C VAL A 378 0.98 5.56 28.11
N PHE A 379 1.48 5.81 29.32
CA PHE A 379 2.80 5.36 29.75
C PHE A 379 2.80 4.29 30.83
N ASP A 380 1.64 3.93 31.39
CA ASP A 380 1.50 3.00 32.53
C ASP A 380 2.37 3.43 33.73
N ILE A 381 2.27 4.72 34.07
CA ILE A 381 3.13 5.38 35.06
C ILE A 381 2.97 4.72 36.42
N THR A 382 1.76 4.35 36.83
CA THR A 382 1.45 3.74 38.11
C THR A 382 2.16 2.39 38.26
N ASN A 383 2.05 1.50 37.27
CA ASN A 383 2.73 0.21 37.32
C ASN A 383 4.25 0.36 37.19
N LEU A 384 4.73 1.25 36.31
CA LEU A 384 6.17 1.52 36.17
C LEU A 384 6.75 2.07 37.47
N ARG A 385 6.08 3.03 38.12
CA ARG A 385 6.51 3.61 39.39
C ARG A 385 6.47 2.60 40.51
N HIS A 386 5.46 1.72 40.56
CA HIS A 386 5.39 0.63 41.52
C HIS A 386 6.55 -0.37 41.34
N SER A 387 6.76 -0.83 40.10
CA SER A 387 7.84 -1.77 39.73
C SER A 387 9.23 -1.20 40.05
N LEU A 388 9.52 0.01 39.59
CA LEU A 388 10.77 0.70 39.89
C LEU A 388 10.93 1.00 41.38
N GLY A 389 9.83 1.34 42.07
CA GLY A 389 9.81 1.54 43.52
C GLY A 389 10.11 0.26 44.30
N GLN A 390 9.62 -0.89 43.84
CA GLN A 390 9.99 -2.19 44.42
C GLN A 390 11.46 -2.52 44.17
N ARG A 391 11.93 -2.39 42.92
CA ARG A 391 13.33 -2.65 42.55
C ARG A 391 14.31 -1.74 43.30
N LYS A 392 13.93 -0.48 43.54
CA LYS A 392 14.65 0.47 44.39
C LYS A 392 14.77 -0.04 45.82
N ARG A 393 13.65 -0.42 46.45
CA ARG A 393 13.63 -0.94 47.83
C ARG A 393 14.51 -2.19 47.98
N GLU A 394 14.42 -3.12 47.04
CA GLU A 394 15.25 -4.34 47.01
C GLU A 394 16.74 -4.00 46.89
N THR A 395 17.09 -3.08 45.98
CA THR A 395 18.47 -2.63 45.78
C THR A 395 19.02 -1.89 47.00
N GLU A 396 18.20 -1.08 47.68
CA GLU A 396 18.57 -0.40 48.92
C GLU A 396 18.82 -1.39 50.08
N ILE A 397 18.00 -2.43 50.18
CA ILE A 397 18.20 -3.51 51.16
C ILE A 397 19.53 -4.22 50.88
N GLU A 398 19.81 -4.54 49.62
CA GLU A 398 21.05 -5.20 49.22
C GLU A 398 22.27 -4.30 49.47
N MET A 399 22.19 -3.01 49.13
CA MET A 399 23.25 -2.05 49.44
C MET A 399 23.53 -1.96 50.95
N LYS A 400 22.48 -1.97 51.79
CA LYS A 400 22.62 -2.00 53.25
C LYS A 400 23.25 -3.31 53.74
N ARG A 401 22.94 -4.46 53.12
CA ARG A 401 23.55 -5.76 53.44
C ARG A 401 25.04 -5.78 53.10
N ILE A 402 25.41 -5.35 51.89
CA ILE A 402 26.81 -5.25 51.46
C ILE A 402 27.59 -4.29 52.37
N GLN A 403 27.01 -3.15 52.73
CA GLN A 403 27.65 -2.19 53.65
C GLN A 403 27.93 -2.82 55.02
N ARG A 404 26.93 -3.50 55.62
CA ARG A 404 27.11 -4.21 56.90
C ARG A 404 28.19 -5.29 56.81
N LEU A 405 28.26 -6.01 55.69
CA LEU A 405 29.26 -7.05 55.47
C LEU A 405 30.66 -6.43 55.38
N LYS A 406 30.80 -5.33 54.65
CA LYS A 406 32.05 -4.56 54.52
C LYS A 406 32.54 -4.08 55.90
N ASP A 407 31.64 -3.56 56.74
CA ASP A 407 31.99 -3.09 58.09
C ASP A 407 32.42 -4.25 59.00
N LYS A 408 31.78 -5.42 58.90
CA LYS A 408 32.21 -6.63 59.62
C LYS A 408 33.60 -7.10 59.20
N PHE A 409 33.85 -7.21 57.90
CA PHE A 409 35.16 -7.65 57.39
C PHE A 409 36.27 -6.65 57.72
N ARG A 410 35.97 -5.34 57.72
CA ARG A 410 36.90 -4.30 58.18
C ARG A 410 37.29 -4.50 59.64
N LYS A 411 36.31 -4.68 60.54
CA LYS A 411 36.58 -4.96 61.97
C LYS A 411 37.40 -6.22 62.16
N ILE A 412 37.11 -7.29 61.43
CA ILE A 412 37.88 -8.55 61.47
C ILE A 412 39.32 -8.30 61.02
N HIS A 413 39.53 -7.55 59.94
CA HIS A 413 40.87 -7.20 59.45
C HIS A 413 41.64 -6.34 60.47
N GLU A 414 41.01 -5.35 61.08
CA GLU A 414 41.59 -4.53 62.16
C GLU A 414 42.01 -5.41 63.36
N HIS A 415 41.14 -6.30 63.83
CA HIS A 415 41.47 -7.25 64.90
C HIS A 415 42.65 -8.18 64.55
N LEU A 416 42.69 -8.70 63.32
CA LEU A 416 43.78 -9.56 62.86
C LEU A 416 45.10 -8.81 62.73
N SER A 417 45.07 -7.56 62.23
CA SER A 417 46.27 -6.72 62.13
C SER A 417 46.83 -6.33 63.49
N LEU A 418 45.98 -6.05 64.49
CA LEU A 418 46.40 -5.78 65.87
C LEU A 418 47.08 -6.99 66.54
N HIS A 419 46.63 -8.21 66.24
CA HIS A 419 47.24 -9.44 66.77
C HIS A 419 48.54 -9.85 66.06
N GLN A 420 48.80 -9.34 64.84
CA GLN A 420 50.07 -9.58 64.12
C GLN A 420 51.19 -8.60 64.52
N VAL A 421 50.87 -7.50 65.22
CA VAL A 421 51.83 -6.42 65.56
C VAL A 421 52.41 -6.55 66.98
N GLN A 422 52.20 -7.66 67.71
CA GLN A 422 53.03 -7.95 68.88
C GLN A 422 54.29 -8.72 68.42
N PRO A 423 55.49 -8.10 68.40
CA PRO A 423 56.71 -8.88 68.36
C PRO A 423 56.86 -9.54 69.73
N GLY A 424 56.86 -10.86 69.77
CA GLY A 424 57.34 -11.59 70.95
C GLY A 424 58.79 -11.18 71.25
N PRO A 425 59.17 -11.08 72.54
CA PRO A 425 60.49 -10.62 72.98
C PRO A 425 61.65 -11.48 72.47
#